data_AF-A0A7Y4TR34-F1
#
_entry.id   AF-A0A7Y4TR34-F1
#
_cell.length_a   1.000
_cell.length_b   1.000
_cell.length_c   1.000
_cell.angle_alpha   90.00
_cell.angle_beta   90.00
_cell.angle_gamma   90.00
#
_symmetry.space_group_name_H-M   'P 1'
#
loop_
_entity.id
_entity.type
_entity.pdbx_description
1 polymer ?
#
loop_
_entity_poly.entity_id
_entity_poly.type
_entity_poly.pdbx_seq_one_letter_code
_entity_poly.pdbx_strand_id
1 'polypeptide(L)'
;MDIEEKFKAEFDLLKSEGRLTGDWSNLYKHCKLEGEIAIILSRLVNLNEVDSKILTKAAILHDWYKRTEIEQSKGLNAVAYKNSENDSFDKLLKLGIQKRIVEVAHSVGAFSLEEIITSQDLLKKIMHFIDDICLGDNVVEIDERIDYNERKYPQINKDGRELFDGKTYFEMQRIVGKQIQSEIETTIKIEPNTLVSLIKKHWESLKKRN
;
A
#
# COMPACT_ATOMS: atom_id res chain seq x y z
N MET A 1 -8.13 6.71 18.95
CA MET A 1 -7.69 7.81 18.08
C MET A 1 -8.43 7.60 16.79
N ASP A 2 -9.33 8.51 16.46
CA ASP A 2 -10.04 8.45 15.19
C ASP A 2 -9.11 8.96 14.08
N ILE A 3 -8.64 8.04 13.24
CA ILE A 3 -7.78 8.39 12.11
C ILE A 3 -8.53 9.26 11.09
N GLU A 4 -9.85 9.10 10.98
CA GLU A 4 -10.66 9.87 10.02
C GLU A 4 -10.73 11.34 10.42
N GLU A 5 -10.86 11.63 11.72
CA GLU A 5 -10.81 13.00 12.22
C GLU A 5 -9.42 13.62 12.00
N LYS A 6 -8.36 12.86 12.28
CA LYS A 6 -6.98 13.35 12.19
C LYS A 6 -6.52 13.62 10.75
N PHE A 7 -6.98 12.81 9.79
CA PHE A 7 -6.63 12.89 8.37
C PHE A 7 -7.87 13.18 7.51
N LYS A 8 -8.74 14.05 8.02
CA LYS A 8 -10.04 14.35 7.40
C LYS A 8 -9.91 14.76 5.94
N ALA A 9 -8.91 15.58 5.61
CA ALA A 9 -8.70 16.05 4.23
C ALA A 9 -8.43 14.89 3.26
N GLU A 10 -7.61 13.91 3.67
CA GLU A 10 -7.30 12.74 2.85
C GLU A 10 -8.52 11.84 2.68
N PHE A 11 -9.27 11.58 3.76
CA PHE A 11 -10.50 10.77 3.67
C PHE A 11 -11.63 11.47 2.90
N ASP A 12 -11.74 12.80 2.98
CA ASP A 12 -12.66 13.58 2.16
C ASP A 12 -12.29 13.45 0.67
N LEU A 13 -10.99 13.46 0.32
CA LEU A 13 -10.51 13.24 -1.04
C LEU A 13 -10.88 11.84 -1.55
N LEU A 14 -10.69 10.79 -0.74
CA LEU A 14 -11.12 9.43 -1.11
C LEU A 14 -12.62 9.37 -1.44
N LYS A 15 -13.46 10.08 -0.67
CA LYS A 15 -14.92 10.08 -0.88
C LYS A 15 -15.36 10.93 -2.07
N SER A 16 -14.77 12.11 -2.24
CA SER A 16 -15.18 13.10 -3.23
C SER A 16 -14.52 12.87 -4.60
N GLU A 17 -13.20 12.90 -4.65
CA GLU A 17 -12.42 12.77 -5.88
C GLU A 17 -12.21 11.30 -6.27
N GLY A 18 -11.85 10.45 -5.29
CA GLY A 18 -11.70 9.00 -5.50
C GLY A 18 -13.04 8.28 -5.69
N ARG A 19 -14.15 8.89 -5.24
CA ARG A 19 -15.51 8.33 -5.28
C ARG A 19 -15.60 6.95 -4.63
N LEU A 20 -14.83 6.74 -3.55
CA LEU A 20 -14.80 5.50 -2.77
C LEU A 20 -15.95 5.43 -1.76
N THR A 21 -17.17 5.41 -2.29
CA THR A 21 -18.43 5.37 -1.53
C THR A 21 -19.38 4.32 -2.11
N GLY A 22 -20.44 3.96 -1.37
CA GLY A 22 -21.40 2.94 -1.81
C GLY A 22 -20.73 1.59 -2.06
N ASP A 23 -20.83 1.09 -3.29
CA ASP A 23 -20.25 -0.19 -3.73
C ASP A 23 -18.71 -0.21 -3.68
N TRP A 24 -18.06 0.95 -3.54
CA TRP A 24 -16.60 1.09 -3.39
C TRP A 24 -16.15 1.29 -1.93
N SER A 25 -17.06 1.15 -0.97
CA SER A 25 -16.76 1.33 0.46
C SER A 25 -15.79 0.28 1.01
N ASN A 26 -15.67 -0.88 0.36
CA ASN A 26 -14.64 -1.86 0.68
C ASN A 26 -13.23 -1.30 0.47
N LEU A 27 -13.01 -0.53 -0.60
CA LEU A 27 -11.71 0.08 -0.88
C LEU A 27 -11.42 1.23 0.08
N TYR A 28 -12.45 2.03 0.43
CA TYR A 28 -12.32 3.03 1.50
C TYR A 28 -11.86 2.39 2.83
N LYS A 29 -12.46 1.27 3.22
CA LYS A 29 -12.07 0.53 4.44
C LYS A 29 -10.64 0.00 4.36
N HIS A 30 -10.21 -0.44 3.18
CA HIS A 30 -8.84 -0.88 2.92
C HIS A 30 -7.84 0.26 3.13
N CYS A 31 -8.02 1.41 2.46
CA CYS A 31 -7.16 2.58 2.66
C CYS A 31 -7.17 3.07 4.12
N LYS A 32 -8.32 2.98 4.81
CA LYS A 32 -8.40 3.29 6.25
C LYS A 32 -7.53 2.34 7.08
N LEU A 33 -7.65 1.04 6.87
CA LEU A 33 -6.83 0.03 7.55
C LEU A 33 -5.34 0.35 7.36
N GLU A 34 -4.91 0.59 6.13
CA GLU A 34 -3.52 0.87 5.85
C GLU A 34 -3.01 2.14 6.52
N GLY A 35 -3.82 3.19 6.59
CA GLY A 35 -3.51 4.37 7.40
C GLY A 35 -3.31 4.03 8.88
N GLU A 36 -4.14 3.14 9.44
CA GLU A 36 -3.98 2.67 10.83
C GLU A 36 -2.68 1.86 11.01
N ILE A 37 -2.34 1.00 10.05
CA ILE A 37 -1.11 0.20 10.05
C ILE A 37 0.12 1.09 9.90
N ALA A 38 0.07 2.12 9.03
CA ALA A 38 1.12 3.11 8.87
C ALA A 38 1.46 3.82 10.19
N ILE A 39 0.46 4.16 11.00
CA ILE A 39 0.67 4.75 12.34
C ILE A 39 1.34 3.75 13.29
N ILE A 40 0.93 2.48 13.27
CA ILE A 40 1.53 1.42 14.11
C ILE A 40 3.00 1.25 13.73
N LEU A 41 3.28 1.03 12.44
CA LEU A 41 4.63 0.84 11.93
C LEU A 41 5.52 2.04 12.18
N SER A 42 5.01 3.27 11.96
CA SER A 42 5.76 4.50 12.27
C SER A 42 6.27 4.53 13.71
N ARG A 43 5.46 4.05 14.67
CA ARG A 43 5.86 3.98 16.09
C ARG A 43 6.86 2.87 16.35
N LEU A 44 6.65 1.70 15.76
CA LEU A 44 7.55 0.55 15.94
C LEU A 44 8.95 0.87 15.42
N VAL A 45 9.07 1.47 14.24
CA VAL A 45 10.36 1.85 13.65
C VAL A 45 10.87 3.22 14.10
N ASN A 46 10.15 3.88 15.02
CA ASN A 46 10.49 5.19 15.59
C ASN A 46 10.73 6.29 14.53
N LEU A 47 9.83 6.38 13.54
CA LEU A 47 9.83 7.50 12.59
C LEU A 47 9.57 8.82 13.32
N ASN A 48 10.19 9.89 12.83
CA ASN A 48 9.86 11.24 13.27
C ASN A 48 8.42 11.62 12.84
N GLU A 49 7.89 12.69 13.41
CA GLU A 49 6.50 13.11 13.18
C GLU A 49 6.22 13.45 11.70
N VAL A 50 7.20 14.02 11.00
CA VAL A 50 7.05 14.41 9.58
C VAL A 50 6.91 13.17 8.71
N ASP A 51 7.82 12.21 8.87
CA ASP A 51 7.83 10.97 8.11
C ASP A 51 6.61 10.09 8.44
N SER A 52 6.22 10.04 9.71
CA SER A 52 5.00 9.34 10.13
C SER A 52 3.75 9.93 9.47
N LYS A 53 3.66 11.28 9.38
CA LYS A 53 2.56 11.95 8.67
C LYS A 53 2.60 11.67 7.16
N ILE A 54 3.77 11.70 6.54
CA ILE A 54 3.93 11.40 5.10
C ILE A 54 3.45 9.97 4.81
N LEU A 55 3.96 8.99 5.55
CA LEU A 55 3.62 7.58 5.37
C LEU A 55 2.13 7.33 5.58
N THR A 56 1.53 7.91 6.63
CA THR A 56 0.09 7.72 6.91
C THR A 56 -0.77 8.30 5.81
N LYS A 57 -0.46 9.52 5.32
CA LYS A 57 -1.20 10.12 4.21
C LYS A 57 -1.01 9.34 2.92
N ALA A 58 0.20 8.84 2.66
CA ALA A 58 0.48 8.02 1.49
C ALA A 58 -0.33 6.72 1.50
N ALA A 59 -0.39 6.02 2.64
CA ALA A 59 -1.19 4.82 2.82
C ALA A 59 -2.69 5.06 2.60
N ILE A 60 -3.23 6.16 3.15
CA ILE A 60 -4.63 6.54 2.93
C ILE A 60 -4.90 6.81 1.44
N LEU A 61 -3.96 7.44 0.73
CA LEU A 61 -4.17 7.90 -0.64
C LEU A 61 -3.72 6.92 -1.73
N HIS A 62 -3.04 5.82 -1.41
CA HIS A 62 -2.37 4.99 -2.43
C HIS A 62 -3.33 4.46 -3.52
N ASP A 63 -4.54 4.06 -3.12
CA ASP A 63 -5.56 3.48 -4.00
C ASP A 63 -6.70 4.47 -4.35
N TRP A 64 -6.51 5.76 -4.12
CA TRP A 64 -7.54 6.79 -4.34
C TRP A 64 -8.12 6.76 -5.77
N TYR A 65 -7.31 6.38 -6.75
CA TYR A 65 -7.65 6.40 -8.17
C TYR A 65 -8.14 5.05 -8.72
N LYS A 66 -8.15 4.00 -7.90
CA LYS A 66 -8.42 2.61 -8.33
C LYS A 66 -9.76 2.45 -9.03
N ARG A 67 -10.78 3.19 -8.60
CA ARG A 67 -12.10 3.18 -9.25
C ARG A 67 -12.00 3.66 -10.69
N THR A 68 -11.35 4.79 -10.91
CA THR A 68 -11.19 5.38 -12.23
C THR A 68 -10.30 4.48 -13.11
N GLU A 69 -9.23 3.91 -12.54
CA GLU A 69 -8.41 2.89 -13.20
C GLU A 69 -9.27 1.72 -13.71
N ILE A 70 -10.12 1.13 -12.86
CA ILE A 70 -10.98 -0.02 -13.24
C ILE A 70 -12.06 0.38 -14.25
N GLU A 71 -12.67 1.56 -14.08
CA GLU A 71 -13.70 2.06 -15.00
C GLU A 71 -13.12 2.33 -16.40
N GLN A 72 -11.87 2.79 -16.48
CA GLN A 72 -11.17 3.10 -17.73
C GLN A 72 -10.43 1.91 -18.35
N SER A 73 -10.02 0.93 -17.55
CA SER A 73 -9.22 -0.23 -18.00
C SER A 73 -10.04 -1.38 -18.60
N LYS A 74 -11.34 -1.19 -18.87
CA LYS A 74 -12.18 -2.21 -19.54
C LYS A 74 -11.63 -2.57 -20.93
N GLY A 75 -10.75 -3.57 -20.96
CA GLY A 75 -10.18 -4.17 -22.18
C GLY A 75 -8.78 -3.72 -22.58
N LEU A 76 -7.96 -3.13 -21.70
CA LEU A 76 -6.62 -2.62 -22.09
C LEU A 76 -5.43 -3.30 -21.38
N ASN A 77 -4.30 -3.28 -22.09
CA ASN A 77 -3.00 -3.87 -21.76
C ASN A 77 -2.21 -3.05 -20.71
N ALA A 78 -1.01 -3.50 -20.36
CA ALA A 78 -0.11 -2.87 -19.37
C ALA A 78 0.11 -1.36 -19.56
N VAL A 79 0.03 -0.83 -20.79
CA VAL A 79 0.20 0.60 -21.09
C VAL A 79 -0.92 1.44 -20.47
N ALA A 80 -2.16 0.93 -20.43
CA ALA A 80 -3.28 1.65 -19.84
C ALA A 80 -3.14 1.78 -18.32
N TYR A 81 -2.63 0.75 -17.64
CA TYR A 81 -2.34 0.83 -16.22
C TYR A 81 -1.24 1.85 -15.93
N LYS A 82 -0.15 1.87 -16.70
CA LYS A 82 0.92 2.86 -16.55
C LYS A 82 0.42 4.30 -16.78
N ASN A 83 -0.43 4.51 -17.78
CA ASN A 83 -1.03 5.82 -18.03
C ASN A 83 -1.98 6.25 -16.89
N SER A 84 -2.74 5.30 -16.33
CA SER A 84 -3.59 5.53 -15.16
C SER A 84 -2.78 5.92 -13.92
N GLU A 85 -1.63 5.27 -13.69
CA GLU A 85 -0.69 5.64 -12.62
C GLU A 85 -0.15 7.07 -12.78
N ASN A 86 0.27 7.45 -14.00
CA ASN A 86 0.76 8.80 -14.27
C ASN A 86 -0.34 9.87 -14.09
N ASP A 87 -1.55 9.59 -14.59
CA ASP A 87 -2.70 10.51 -14.42
C ASP A 87 -3.11 10.63 -12.95
N SER A 88 -3.07 9.52 -12.20
CA SER A 88 -3.27 9.51 -10.74
C SER A 88 -2.22 10.40 -10.04
N PHE A 89 -0.95 10.25 -10.39
CA PHE A 89 0.15 11.02 -9.81
C PHE A 89 -0.05 12.53 -10.04
N ASP A 90 -0.27 12.92 -11.30
CA ASP A 90 -0.45 14.32 -11.69
C ASP A 90 -1.68 14.94 -11.04
N LYS A 91 -2.77 14.18 -10.87
CA LYS A 91 -4.00 14.68 -10.25
C LYS A 91 -3.82 14.95 -8.76
N LEU A 92 -3.15 14.07 -8.01
CA LEU A 92 -2.86 14.34 -6.60
C LEU A 92 -2.03 15.62 -6.43
N LEU A 93 -1.04 15.84 -7.30
CA LEU A 93 -0.26 17.08 -7.29
C LEU A 93 -1.12 18.31 -7.58
N LYS A 94 -2.02 18.24 -8.58
CA LYS A 94 -2.96 19.32 -8.91
C LYS A 94 -3.96 19.60 -7.78
N LEU A 95 -4.29 18.60 -6.97
CA LEU A 95 -5.10 18.73 -5.76
C LEU A 95 -4.31 19.28 -4.56
N GLY A 96 -3.03 19.63 -4.75
CA GLY A 96 -2.19 20.25 -3.73
C GLY A 96 -1.55 19.26 -2.76
N ILE A 97 -1.59 17.95 -3.05
CA ILE A 97 -0.90 16.96 -2.23
C ILE A 97 0.61 17.11 -2.44
N GLN A 98 1.36 17.14 -1.33
CA GLN A 98 2.80 17.29 -1.37
C GLN A 98 3.44 16.16 -2.18
N LYS A 99 4.34 16.51 -3.12
CA LYS A 99 5.03 15.56 -3.99
C LYS A 99 5.58 14.33 -3.26
N ARG A 100 6.19 14.54 -2.08
CA ARG A 100 6.74 13.47 -1.27
C ARG A 100 5.69 12.43 -0.83
N ILE A 101 4.47 12.85 -0.52
CA ILE A 101 3.37 11.94 -0.17
C ILE A 101 2.96 11.14 -1.41
N VAL A 102 2.83 11.80 -2.56
CA VAL A 102 2.46 11.16 -3.83
C VAL A 102 3.51 10.13 -4.26
N GLU A 103 4.80 10.45 -4.14
CA GLU A 103 5.91 9.52 -4.43
C GLU A 103 5.90 8.27 -3.55
N VAL A 104 5.52 8.40 -2.27
CA VAL A 104 5.40 7.23 -1.38
C VAL A 104 4.12 6.45 -1.71
N ALA A 105 3.00 7.12 -1.95
CA ALA A 105 1.73 6.50 -2.30
C ALA A 105 1.82 5.68 -3.60
N HIS A 106 2.62 6.13 -4.56
CA HIS A 106 2.85 5.46 -5.85
C HIS A 106 4.02 4.47 -5.84
N SER A 107 4.54 4.11 -4.66
CA SER A 107 5.59 3.10 -4.52
C SER A 107 5.04 1.66 -4.37
N VAL A 108 3.73 1.49 -4.54
CA VAL A 108 3.00 0.22 -4.58
C VAL A 108 2.35 0.03 -5.95
N GLY A 109 1.89 -1.19 -6.24
CA GLY A 109 1.25 -1.53 -7.51
C GLY A 109 2.17 -2.29 -8.48
N ALA A 110 1.63 -2.63 -9.65
CA ALA A 110 2.22 -3.60 -10.59
C ALA A 110 3.51 -3.12 -11.29
N PHE A 111 3.86 -1.83 -11.19
CA PHE A 111 5.05 -1.28 -11.83
C PHE A 111 6.08 -0.74 -10.85
N SER A 112 5.80 -0.77 -9.54
CA SER A 112 6.71 -0.20 -8.55
C SER A 112 7.76 -1.20 -8.04
N LEU A 113 7.57 -2.49 -8.28
CA LEU A 113 8.42 -3.53 -7.69
C LEU A 113 9.89 -3.43 -8.12
N GLU A 114 10.18 -3.12 -9.39
CA GLU A 114 11.54 -2.88 -9.88
C GLU A 114 12.23 -1.72 -9.14
N GLU A 115 11.49 -0.64 -8.89
CA GLU A 115 12.00 0.51 -8.14
C GLU A 115 12.25 0.13 -6.67
N ILE A 116 11.30 -0.58 -6.05
CA ILE A 116 11.38 -0.96 -4.63
C ILE A 116 12.56 -1.89 -4.34
N ILE A 117 12.87 -2.82 -5.24
CA ILE A 117 14.01 -3.75 -5.10
C ILE A 117 15.33 -2.99 -4.85
N THR A 118 15.51 -1.86 -5.54
CA THR A 118 16.77 -1.08 -5.49
C THR A 118 16.69 0.14 -4.58
N SER A 119 15.49 0.49 -4.12
CA SER A 119 15.24 1.67 -3.30
C SER A 119 15.98 1.62 -1.96
N GLN A 120 16.53 2.76 -1.55
CA GLN A 120 17.05 2.99 -0.19
C GLN A 120 16.07 3.81 0.66
N ASP A 121 14.89 4.10 0.11
CA ASP A 121 13.88 4.93 0.74
C ASP A 121 13.00 4.10 1.68
N LEU A 122 13.21 4.27 2.98
CA LEU A 122 12.50 3.54 4.02
C LEU A 122 10.98 3.73 3.94
N LEU A 123 10.47 4.91 3.58
CA LEU A 123 9.02 5.14 3.54
C LEU A 123 8.37 4.39 2.40
N LYS A 124 9.04 4.33 1.24
CA LYS A 124 8.56 3.55 0.09
C LYS A 124 8.56 2.06 0.41
N LYS A 125 9.62 1.54 1.04
CA LYS A 125 9.67 0.14 1.49
C LYS A 125 8.55 -0.18 2.49
N ILE A 126 8.36 0.66 3.50
CA ILE A 126 7.29 0.45 4.49
C ILE A 126 5.91 0.52 3.83
N MET A 127 5.69 1.46 2.91
CA MET A 127 4.43 1.54 2.16
C MET A 127 4.18 0.26 1.34
N HIS A 128 5.20 -0.26 0.67
CA HIS A 128 5.11 -1.53 -0.05
C HIS A 128 4.74 -2.69 0.86
N PHE A 129 5.42 -2.79 2.01
CA PHE A 129 5.10 -3.81 3.00
C PHE A 129 3.68 -3.68 3.57
N ILE A 130 3.13 -2.46 3.71
CA ILE A 130 1.76 -2.25 4.19
C ILE A 130 0.72 -2.86 3.22
N ASP A 131 0.82 -2.58 1.92
CA ASP A 131 -0.09 -3.16 0.90
C ASP A 131 0.05 -4.70 0.82
N ASP A 132 1.27 -5.20 1.01
CA ASP A 132 1.57 -6.64 1.03
C ASP A 132 0.99 -7.39 2.25
N ILE A 133 0.54 -6.69 3.29
CA ILE A 133 -0.06 -7.31 4.48
C ILE A 133 -1.52 -6.89 4.72
N CYS A 134 -2.10 -6.05 3.86
CA CYS A 134 -3.47 -5.58 3.99
C CYS A 134 -4.35 -6.19 2.89
N LEU A 135 -5.38 -6.95 3.28
CA LEU A 135 -6.34 -7.55 2.35
C LEU A 135 -7.77 -7.19 2.75
N GLY A 136 -8.38 -6.29 1.97
CA GLY A 136 -9.67 -5.71 2.34
C GLY A 136 -9.53 -4.93 3.65
N ASP A 137 -10.30 -5.31 4.66
CA ASP A 137 -10.27 -4.71 6.00
C ASP A 137 -9.54 -5.56 7.05
N ASN A 138 -8.65 -6.46 6.61
CA ASN A 138 -7.88 -7.35 7.47
C ASN A 138 -6.37 -7.25 7.26
N VAL A 139 -5.62 -7.49 8.34
CA VAL A 139 -4.17 -7.73 8.30
C VAL A 139 -3.92 -9.23 8.13
N VAL A 140 -3.19 -9.59 7.09
CA VAL A 140 -2.85 -10.95 6.67
C VAL A 140 -1.34 -11.12 6.51
N GLU A 141 -0.87 -12.36 6.47
CA GLU A 141 0.54 -12.63 6.15
C GLU A 141 0.83 -12.36 4.66
N ILE A 142 2.09 -12.04 4.33
CA ILE A 142 2.53 -11.77 2.95
C ILE A 142 2.15 -12.91 2.01
N ASP A 143 2.40 -14.15 2.44
CA ASP A 143 2.09 -15.32 1.61
C ASP A 143 0.59 -15.43 1.29
N GLU A 144 -0.28 -15.11 2.25
CA GLU A 144 -1.74 -15.13 2.07
C GLU A 144 -2.21 -14.04 1.10
N ARG A 145 -1.67 -12.82 1.24
CA ARG A 145 -1.96 -11.70 0.33
C ARG A 145 -1.56 -12.03 -1.10
N ILE A 146 -0.39 -12.65 -1.27
CA ILE A 146 0.17 -12.96 -2.57
C ILE A 146 -0.58 -14.13 -3.23
N ASP A 147 -0.91 -15.18 -2.48
CA ASP A 147 -1.74 -16.28 -2.99
C ASP A 147 -3.11 -15.78 -3.48
N TYR A 148 -3.68 -14.78 -2.80
CA TYR A 148 -4.89 -14.10 -3.27
C TYR A 148 -4.66 -13.36 -4.60
N ASN A 149 -3.58 -12.60 -4.71
CA ASN A 149 -3.23 -11.83 -5.90
C ASN A 149 -2.96 -12.73 -7.12
N GLU A 150 -2.26 -13.86 -6.94
CA GLU A 150 -1.97 -14.82 -8.01
C GLU A 150 -3.26 -15.36 -8.65
N ARG A 151 -4.27 -15.66 -7.83
CA ARG A 151 -5.58 -16.12 -8.30
C ARG A 151 -6.37 -15.00 -8.98
N LYS A 152 -6.28 -13.78 -8.46
CA LYS A 152 -7.07 -12.63 -8.93
C LYS A 152 -6.50 -12.02 -10.22
N TYR A 153 -5.19 -12.00 -10.37
CA TYR A 153 -4.48 -11.33 -11.47
C TYR A 153 -3.50 -12.28 -12.18
N PRO A 154 -3.98 -13.39 -12.78
CA PRO A 154 -3.11 -14.41 -13.36
C PRO A 154 -2.25 -13.89 -14.53
N GLN A 155 -2.77 -12.91 -15.30
CA GLN A 155 -2.03 -12.33 -16.42
C GLN A 155 -0.86 -11.46 -15.94
N ILE A 156 -1.11 -10.53 -15.00
CA ILE A 156 -0.05 -9.70 -14.38
C ILE A 156 1.04 -10.60 -13.79
N ASN A 157 0.63 -11.69 -13.12
CA ASN A 157 1.57 -12.66 -12.58
C ASN A 157 2.50 -13.22 -13.68
N LYS A 158 1.92 -13.69 -14.78
CA LYS A 158 2.65 -14.28 -15.89
C LYS A 158 3.57 -13.27 -16.58
N ASP A 159 3.11 -12.05 -16.81
CA ASP A 159 3.84 -11.00 -17.51
C ASP A 159 5.16 -10.64 -16.80
N GLY A 160 5.21 -10.79 -15.47
CA GLY A 160 6.44 -10.58 -14.70
C GLY A 160 7.63 -11.46 -15.13
N ARG A 161 7.40 -12.60 -15.80
CA ARG A 161 8.49 -13.49 -16.27
C ARG A 161 9.43 -12.81 -17.26
N GLU A 162 8.92 -11.86 -18.04
CA GLU A 162 9.73 -11.08 -18.99
C GLU A 162 10.59 -10.03 -18.28
N LEU A 163 10.19 -9.59 -17.07
CA LEU A 163 10.85 -8.54 -16.30
C LEU A 163 11.83 -9.08 -15.26
N PHE A 164 11.62 -10.30 -14.74
CA PHE A 164 12.32 -10.81 -13.57
C PHE A 164 13.06 -12.14 -13.81
N ASP A 165 13.81 -12.22 -14.91
CA ASP A 165 14.66 -13.37 -15.24
C ASP A 165 13.93 -14.72 -15.14
N GLY A 166 12.69 -14.75 -15.65
CA GLY A 166 11.85 -15.94 -15.67
C GLY A 166 10.99 -16.17 -14.42
N LYS A 167 11.09 -15.34 -13.37
CA LYS A 167 10.20 -15.38 -12.19
C LYS A 167 8.90 -14.63 -12.46
N THR A 168 7.79 -15.10 -11.90
CA THR A 168 6.52 -14.38 -12.01
C THR A 168 6.55 -13.09 -11.18
N TYR A 169 5.62 -12.18 -11.47
CA TYR A 169 5.52 -10.92 -10.72
C TYR A 169 5.31 -11.18 -9.22
N PHE A 170 4.39 -12.09 -8.88
CA PHE A 170 4.06 -12.39 -7.49
C PHE A 170 5.10 -13.27 -6.77
N GLU A 171 5.89 -14.07 -7.51
CA GLU A 171 7.09 -14.69 -6.94
C GLU A 171 8.09 -13.63 -6.47
N MET A 172 8.32 -12.59 -7.29
CA MET A 172 9.21 -11.50 -6.92
C MET A 172 8.65 -10.63 -5.80
N GLN A 173 7.36 -10.30 -5.84
CA GLN A 173 6.71 -9.55 -4.76
C GLN A 173 6.85 -10.28 -3.43
N ARG A 174 6.74 -11.61 -3.42
CA ARG A 174 6.93 -12.44 -2.21
C ARG A 174 8.33 -12.36 -1.65
N ILE A 175 9.34 -12.42 -2.52
CA ILE A 175 10.74 -12.31 -2.13
C ILE A 175 11.01 -10.92 -1.53
N VAL A 176 10.57 -9.88 -2.23
CA VAL A 176 10.80 -8.49 -1.83
C VAL A 176 10.06 -8.15 -0.54
N GLY A 177 8.78 -8.51 -0.43
CA GLY A 177 7.99 -8.29 0.78
C GLY A 177 8.64 -8.96 2.00
N LYS A 178 9.11 -10.22 1.87
CA LYS A 178 9.81 -10.93 2.96
C LYS A 178 11.17 -10.29 3.30
N GLN A 179 11.88 -9.78 2.31
CA GLN A 179 13.11 -9.04 2.55
C GLN A 179 12.83 -7.75 3.33
N ILE A 180 11.85 -6.95 2.91
CA ILE A 180 11.46 -5.72 3.60
C ILE A 180 11.02 -6.02 5.03
N GLN A 181 10.21 -7.07 5.24
CA GLN A 181 9.83 -7.52 6.57
C GLN A 181 11.06 -7.80 7.44
N SER A 182 12.03 -8.57 6.93
CA SER A 182 13.25 -8.90 7.67
C SER A 182 14.10 -7.65 8.00
N GLU A 183 14.17 -6.69 7.08
CA GLU A 183 14.84 -5.40 7.31
C GLU A 183 14.16 -4.60 8.44
N ILE A 184 12.82 -4.54 8.45
CA ILE A 184 12.06 -3.87 9.52
C ILE A 184 12.23 -4.60 10.85
N GLU A 185 12.11 -5.93 10.89
CA GLU A 185 12.28 -6.75 12.09
C GLU A 185 13.67 -6.56 12.72
N THR A 186 14.70 -6.53 11.88
CA THR A 186 16.08 -6.23 12.28
C THR A 186 16.19 -4.83 12.87
N THR A 187 15.58 -3.83 12.23
CA THR A 187 15.59 -2.44 12.69
C THR A 187 14.97 -2.28 14.07
N ILE A 188 13.86 -2.98 14.34
CA ILE A 188 13.13 -2.87 15.62
C ILE A 188 13.53 -3.96 16.64
N LYS A 189 14.48 -4.84 16.28
CA LYS A 189 15.07 -5.87 17.13
C LYS A 189 14.05 -6.86 17.71
N ILE A 190 13.15 -7.35 16.87
CA ILE A 190 12.21 -8.42 17.23
C ILE A 190 12.61 -9.77 16.61
N GLU A 191 11.92 -10.84 17.02
CA GLU A 191 12.14 -12.17 16.47
C GLU A 191 11.76 -12.23 14.97
N PRO A 192 12.54 -12.94 14.14
CA PRO A 192 12.23 -13.09 12.72
C PRO A 192 10.84 -13.68 12.47
N ASN A 193 10.15 -13.18 11.44
CA ASN A 193 8.81 -13.59 11.03
C ASN A 193 7.71 -13.34 12.09
N THR A 194 7.87 -12.33 12.95
CA THR A 194 6.85 -11.98 13.96
C THR A 194 6.22 -10.60 13.76
N LEU A 195 6.71 -9.80 12.81
CA LEU A 195 6.24 -8.42 12.61
C LEU A 195 4.74 -8.32 12.31
N VAL A 196 4.21 -9.13 11.40
CA VAL A 196 2.79 -9.09 11.02
C VAL A 196 1.89 -9.43 12.22
N SER A 197 2.26 -10.48 12.97
CA SER A 197 1.54 -10.85 14.21
C SER A 197 1.55 -9.75 15.27
N LEU A 198 2.68 -9.04 15.40
CA LEU A 198 2.81 -7.91 16.32
C LEU A 198 1.91 -6.74 15.89
N ILE A 199 1.94 -6.38 14.60
CA ILE A 199 1.09 -5.35 14.01
C ILE A 199 -0.39 -5.68 14.25
N LYS A 200 -0.81 -6.91 13.94
CA LYS A 200 -2.18 -7.38 14.11
C LYS A 200 -2.64 -7.25 15.57
N LYS A 201 -1.80 -7.66 16.53
CA LYS A 201 -2.07 -7.50 17.97
C LYS A 201 -2.25 -6.03 18.36
N HIS A 202 -1.41 -5.13 17.86
CA HIS A 202 -1.54 -3.70 18.10
C HIS A 202 -2.84 -3.14 17.52
N TRP A 203 -3.16 -3.49 16.28
CA TRP A 203 -4.36 -3.05 15.58
C TRP A 203 -5.65 -3.53 16.27
N GLU A 204 -5.74 -4.81 16.62
CA GLU A 204 -6.88 -5.36 17.37
C GLU A 204 -7.06 -4.69 18.74
N SER A 205 -5.96 -4.31 19.39
CA SER A 205 -6.02 -3.58 20.66
C SER A 205 -6.60 -2.17 20.51
N LEU A 206 -6.41 -1.52 19.35
CA LEU A 206 -7.00 -0.21 19.05
C LEU A 206 -8.50 -0.34 18.79
N LYS A 207 -8.92 -1.38 18.06
CA LYS A 207 -10.34 -1.65 17.79
C LYS A 207 -11.17 -1.88 19.04
N LYS A 208 -10.60 -2.46 20.10
CA LYS A 208 -11.30 -2.70 21.38
C LYS A 208 -11.48 -1.44 22.24
N ARG A 209 -10.78 -0.35 21.93
CA ARG A 209 -10.78 0.89 22.72
C ARG A 209 -11.68 1.99 22.16
N ASN A 210 -12.15 1.81 20.92
CA ASN A 210 -13.11 2.68 20.26
C ASN A 210 -14.47 1.98 20.24
#